data_AF-A0A925DTJ9-F1
#
_entry.id   AF-A0A925DTJ9-F1
#
_cell.length_a   1.000
_cell.length_b   1.000
_cell.length_c   1.000
_cell.angle_alpha   90.00
_cell.angle_beta   90.00
_cell.angle_gamma   90.00
#
_symmetry.space_group_name_H-M   'P 1'
#
loop_
_entity.id
_entity.type
_entity.pdbx_description
1 polymer ?
#
loop_
_entity_poly.entity_id
_entity_poly.type
_entity_poly.pdbx_seq_one_letter_code
_entity_poly.pdbx_strand_id
1 'polypeptide(L)'
;KEIDQFEEVKERFKPFRTKIIKGPIPDTLPQADMEKVAFLSIDMNSERPEVAALEYFWPKLVSGAVIVLDDYGYPGCINQKLAHDKFAASKGVMVLSMPTCQGLIIKP
;
A
#
# COMPACT_ATOMS: atom_id res chain seq x y z
N LYS A 1 -16.90 20.42 -14.93
CA LYS A 1 -17.18 20.22 -13.49
C LYS A 1 -16.12 19.27 -12.99
N GLU A 2 -15.23 19.73 -12.14
CA GLU A 2 -14.33 18.84 -11.40
C GLU A 2 -15.22 17.89 -10.60
N ILE A 3 -15.17 16.61 -10.94
CA ILE A 3 -15.87 15.58 -10.19
C ILE A 3 -15.10 15.46 -8.88
N ASP A 4 -15.73 15.76 -7.74
CA ASP A 4 -15.13 15.49 -6.43
C ASP A 4 -15.16 13.98 -6.20
N GLN A 5 -14.16 13.29 -6.75
CA GLN A 5 -13.98 11.83 -6.69
C GLN A 5 -14.05 11.31 -5.25
N PHE A 6 -13.73 12.15 -4.26
CA PHE A 6 -13.80 11.80 -2.85
C PHE A 6 -15.23 11.53 -2.37
N GLU A 7 -16.20 12.36 -2.75
CA GLU A 7 -17.59 12.17 -2.35
C GLU A 7 -18.22 10.95 -3.05
N GLU A 8 -17.83 10.67 -4.29
CA GLU A 8 -18.24 9.44 -4.98
C GLU A 8 -17.72 8.18 -4.30
N VAL A 9 -16.45 8.19 -3.87
CA VAL A 9 -15.86 7.08 -3.09
C VAL A 9 -16.60 6.92 -1.77
N LYS A 10 -16.89 8.01 -1.04
CA LYS A 10 -17.67 7.95 0.20
C LYS A 10 -19.04 7.32 -0.01
N GLU A 11 -19.77 7.71 -1.05
CA GLU A 11 -21.09 7.13 -1.31
C GLU A 11 -20.98 5.66 -1.71
N ARG A 12 -19.99 5.28 -2.53
CA ARG A 12 -19.76 3.88 -2.93
C ARG A 12 -19.44 2.97 -1.75
N PHE A 13 -18.70 3.47 -0.76
CA PHE A 13 -18.28 2.69 0.41
C PHE A 13 -19.22 2.76 1.61
N LYS A 14 -20.28 3.58 1.54
CA LYS A 14 -21.30 3.75 2.59
C LYS A 14 -21.91 2.45 3.15
N PRO A 15 -22.11 1.37 2.37
CA PRO A 15 -22.62 0.10 2.91
C PRO A 15 -21.59 -0.68 3.76
N PHE A 16 -20.32 -0.30 3.73
CA PHE A 16 -19.22 -1.03 4.37
C PHE A 16 -18.69 -0.28 5.59
N ARG A 17 -18.05 -1.01 6.51
CA ARG A 17 -17.34 -0.42 7.65
C ARG A 17 -16.00 0.14 7.18
N THR A 18 -15.99 1.37 6.68
CA THR A 18 -14.80 2.01 6.12
C THR A 18 -14.51 3.37 6.72
N LYS A 19 -13.22 3.66 6.93
CA LYS A 19 -12.70 5.00 7.21
C LYS A 19 -11.93 5.45 5.98
N ILE A 20 -12.38 6.53 5.35
CA ILE A 20 -11.75 7.11 4.16
C ILE A 20 -11.00 8.36 4.58
N ILE A 21 -9.71 8.43 4.27
CA ILE A 21 -8.82 9.52 4.65
C ILE A 21 -8.46 10.32 3.40
N LYS A 22 -8.80 11.62 3.37
CA LYS A 22 -8.49 12.52 2.24
C LYS A 22 -7.12 13.15 2.46
N GLY A 23 -6.28 13.10 1.44
CA GLY A 23 -5.02 13.85 1.38
C GLY A 23 -3.83 12.98 0.96
N PRO A 24 -2.67 13.61 0.76
CA PRO A 24 -1.50 12.93 0.24
C PRO A 24 -0.81 12.07 1.30
N ILE A 25 -0.17 11.00 0.85
CA ILE A 25 0.81 10.25 1.63
C ILE A 25 2.18 10.93 1.44
N PRO A 26 2.98 11.13 2.49
CA PRO A 26 2.87 10.56 3.84
C PRO A 26 2.01 11.35 4.84
N ASP A 27 1.57 12.56 4.50
CA ASP A 27 0.99 13.51 5.46
C ASP A 27 -0.26 12.98 6.19
N THR A 28 -1.03 12.11 5.52
CA THR A 28 -2.24 11.52 6.10
C THR A 28 -2.04 10.18 6.81
N LEU A 29 -0.85 9.56 6.72
CA LEU A 29 -0.56 8.28 7.40
C LEU A 29 -0.89 8.31 8.90
N PRO A 30 -0.56 9.36 9.68
CA PRO A 30 -0.91 9.43 11.10
C PRO A 30 -2.41 9.34 11.41
N GLN A 31 -3.29 9.63 10.43
CA GLN A 31 -4.74 9.51 10.59
C GLN A 31 -5.24 8.06 10.50
N ALA A 32 -4.42 7.15 9.97
CA ALA A 32 -4.66 5.70 9.96
C ALA A 32 -4.24 5.08 11.31
N ASP A 33 -5.10 5.26 12.29
CA ASP A 33 -4.96 4.95 13.72
C ASP A 33 -5.09 3.48 14.10
N MET A 34 -5.09 2.57 13.12
CA MET A 34 -5.15 1.13 13.37
C MET A 34 -3.83 0.58 13.93
N GLU A 35 -3.90 -0.29 14.94
CA GLU A 35 -2.71 -0.91 15.54
C GLU A 35 -2.35 -2.28 14.92
N LYS A 36 -3.33 -2.95 14.31
CA LYS A 36 -3.19 -4.29 13.72
C LYS A 36 -3.72 -4.29 12.30
N VAL A 37 -2.86 -4.68 11.36
CA VAL A 37 -3.19 -4.78 9.93
C VAL A 37 -2.89 -6.19 9.45
N ALA A 38 -3.90 -6.88 8.89
CA ALA A 38 -3.75 -8.22 8.33
C ALA A 38 -3.51 -8.21 6.81
N PHE A 39 -3.92 -7.13 6.15
CA PHE A 39 -3.81 -6.97 4.70
C PHE A 39 -3.51 -5.52 4.35
N LEU A 40 -2.57 -5.30 3.45
CA LEU A 40 -2.18 -3.99 2.94
C LEU A 40 -2.10 -4.04 1.41
N SER A 41 -2.87 -3.20 0.73
CA SER A 41 -2.82 -3.03 -0.72
C SER A 41 -2.18 -1.68 -1.03
N ILE A 42 -1.17 -1.67 -1.90
CA ILE A 42 -0.41 -0.48 -2.29
C ILE A 42 -0.50 -0.32 -3.81
N ASP A 43 -1.07 0.82 -4.24
CA ASP A 43 -1.30 1.21 -5.63
C ASP A 43 -1.35 2.74 -5.71
N MET A 44 -0.18 3.39 -5.69
CA MET A 44 -0.08 4.85 -5.82
C MET A 44 0.76 5.27 -7.02
N ASN A 45 1.31 4.32 -7.77
CA ASN A 45 2.12 4.56 -8.95
C ASN A 45 3.29 5.54 -8.67
N SER A 46 3.78 5.57 -7.43
CA SER A 46 4.75 6.56 -6.97
C SER A 46 5.61 6.03 -5.82
N GLU A 47 6.93 6.02 -6.04
CA GLU A 47 7.92 5.46 -5.12
C GLU A 47 7.83 6.05 -3.69
N ARG A 48 7.88 7.38 -3.58
CA ARG A 48 7.95 8.07 -2.29
C ARG A 48 6.75 7.75 -1.37
N PRO A 49 5.48 7.88 -1.81
CA PRO A 49 4.34 7.56 -0.95
C PRO A 49 4.23 6.05 -0.67
N GLU A 50 4.57 5.18 -1.62
CA GLU A 50 4.51 3.72 -1.40
C GLU A 50 5.51 3.27 -0.34
N VAL A 51 6.77 3.70 -0.44
CA VAL A 51 7.80 3.41 0.57
C VAL A 51 7.41 3.98 1.93
N ALA A 52 6.86 5.20 1.98
CA ALA A 52 6.43 5.79 3.25
C ALA A 52 5.28 5.01 3.89
N ALA A 53 4.31 4.53 3.10
CA ALA A 53 3.24 3.67 3.57
C ALA A 53 3.77 2.33 4.07
N LEU A 54 4.69 1.70 3.33
CA LEU A 54 5.34 0.45 3.72
C LEU A 54 6.05 0.58 5.06
N GLU A 55 6.89 1.60 5.25
CA GLU A 55 7.60 1.84 6.52
C GLU A 55 6.63 2.16 7.68
N TYR A 56 5.58 2.94 7.41
CA TYR A 56 4.60 3.30 8.44
C TYR A 56 3.76 2.10 8.91
N PHE A 57 3.32 1.25 7.98
CA PHE A 57 2.46 0.10 8.29
C PHE A 57 3.25 -1.14 8.69
N TRP A 58 4.53 -1.29 8.30
CA TRP A 58 5.34 -2.44 8.67
C TRP A 58 5.26 -2.85 10.14
N PRO A 59 5.44 -1.95 11.13
CA PRO A 59 5.33 -2.33 12.54
C PRO A 59 3.90 -2.72 12.96
N LYS A 60 2.87 -2.26 12.25
CA LYS A 60 1.44 -2.50 12.52
C LYS A 60 0.90 -3.79 11.89
N LEU A 61 1.62 -4.35 10.93
CA LEU A 61 1.24 -5.61 10.29
C LEU A 61 1.34 -6.76 11.31
N VAL A 62 0.38 -7.68 11.31
CA VAL A 62 0.46 -8.90 12.15
C VAL A 62 1.35 -9.97 11.48
N SER A 63 1.78 -10.98 12.24
CA SER A 63 2.43 -12.16 11.63
C SER A 63 1.47 -12.85 10.66
N GLY A 64 1.97 -13.24 9.50
CA GLY A 64 1.19 -13.75 8.37
C GLY A 64 0.43 -12.69 7.57
N ALA A 65 0.56 -11.40 7.91
CA ALA A 65 -0.09 -10.34 7.14
C ALA A 65 0.46 -10.27 5.71
N VAL A 66 -0.43 -9.97 4.78
CA VAL A 66 -0.12 -9.94 3.34
C VAL A 66 -0.06 -8.50 2.86
N ILE A 67 1.00 -8.16 2.13
CA ILE A 67 1.12 -6.91 1.39
C ILE A 67 1.04 -7.23 -0.11
N VAL A 68 0.16 -6.53 -0.82
CA VAL A 68 0.07 -6.53 -2.28
C VAL A 68 0.63 -5.21 -2.80
N LEU A 69 1.56 -5.31 -3.75
CA LEU A 69 2.20 -4.21 -4.46
C LEU A 69 1.70 -4.25 -5.92
N ASP A 70 0.86 -3.32 -6.34
CA ASP A 70 0.10 -3.48 -7.58
C ASP A 70 0.98 -3.50 -8.85
N ASP A 71 1.93 -2.57 -8.94
CA ASP A 71 2.76 -2.36 -10.13
C ASP A 71 4.17 -2.99 -10.06
N TYR A 72 4.43 -3.89 -9.11
CA TYR A 72 5.78 -4.38 -8.82
C TYR A 72 6.53 -4.95 -10.03
N GLY A 73 5.85 -5.73 -10.86
CA GLY A 73 6.34 -6.34 -12.09
C GLY A 73 6.03 -5.53 -13.35
N TYR A 74 5.39 -4.36 -13.22
CA TYR A 74 5.03 -3.55 -14.38
C TYR A 74 6.27 -2.89 -14.99
N PRO A 75 6.56 -3.06 -16.31
CA PRO A 75 7.77 -2.53 -16.92
C PRO A 75 7.95 -1.01 -16.83
N GLY A 76 6.85 -0.25 -16.69
CA GLY A 76 6.89 1.20 -16.52
C GLY A 76 7.29 1.67 -15.12
N CYS A 77 7.35 0.77 -14.13
CA CYS A 77 7.46 1.09 -12.71
C CYS A 77 8.78 0.59 -12.09
N ILE A 78 9.88 0.58 -12.85
CA ILE A 78 11.18 0.04 -12.42
C ILE A 78 11.70 0.69 -11.13
N ASN A 79 11.56 2.01 -10.96
CA ASN A 79 12.01 2.69 -9.74
C ASN A 79 11.20 2.24 -8.51
N GLN A 80 9.88 2.08 -8.65
CA GLN A 80 9.04 1.54 -7.58
C GLN A 80 9.43 0.09 -7.26
N LYS A 81 9.66 -0.74 -8.28
CA LYS A 81 10.16 -2.11 -8.08
C LYS A 81 11.44 -2.12 -7.24
N LEU A 82 12.44 -1.32 -7.62
CA LEU A 82 13.72 -1.25 -6.92
C LEU A 82 13.55 -0.77 -5.46
N ALA A 83 12.64 0.17 -5.24
CA ALA A 83 12.33 0.64 -3.90
C ALA A 83 11.62 -0.43 -3.05
N HIS A 84 10.69 -1.19 -3.64
CA HIS A 84 10.05 -2.35 -3.01
C HIS A 84 11.07 -3.45 -2.68
N ASP A 85 11.99 -3.75 -3.61
CA ASP A 85 13.08 -4.71 -3.40
C ASP A 85 13.96 -4.28 -2.22
N LYS A 86 14.34 -3.01 -2.17
CA LYS A 86 15.16 -2.44 -1.09
C LYS A 86 14.43 -2.50 0.25
N PHE A 87 13.13 -2.17 0.28
CA PHE A 87 12.30 -2.30 1.47
C PHE A 87 12.26 -3.74 1.96
N ALA A 88 11.91 -4.70 1.08
CA ALA A 88 11.82 -6.12 1.42
C ALA A 88 13.15 -6.66 1.96
N ALA A 89 14.26 -6.34 1.28
CA ALA A 89 15.61 -6.71 1.71
C ALA A 89 15.95 -6.14 3.11
N SER A 90 15.56 -4.89 3.40
CA SER A 90 15.77 -4.28 4.72
C SER A 90 15.04 -4.99 5.86
N LYS A 91 13.96 -5.72 5.55
CA LYS A 91 13.18 -6.50 6.53
C LYS A 91 13.52 -8.00 6.51
N GLY A 92 14.46 -8.43 5.67
CA GLY A 92 14.83 -9.84 5.52
C GLY A 92 13.73 -10.70 4.89
N VAL A 93 12.86 -10.09 4.07
CA VAL A 93 11.79 -10.79 3.34
C VAL A 93 11.98 -10.66 1.83
N MET A 94 11.25 -11.47 1.07
CA MET A 94 11.27 -11.44 -0.39
C MET A 94 9.93 -10.95 -0.94
N VAL A 95 9.97 -10.35 -2.13
CA VAL A 95 8.76 -10.08 -2.91
C VAL A 95 8.54 -11.23 -3.89
N LEU A 96 7.40 -11.90 -3.78
CA LEU A 96 6.93 -12.87 -4.76
C LEU A 96 6.29 -12.12 -5.93
N SER A 97 6.92 -12.18 -7.10
CA SER A 97 6.33 -11.63 -8.33
C SER A 97 5.19 -12.52 -8.83
N MET A 98 4.08 -11.90 -9.22
CA MET A 98 2.88 -12.57 -9.72
C MET A 98 2.72 -12.36 -11.23
N PRO A 99 2.04 -13.27 -11.95
CA PRO A 99 1.81 -13.14 -13.40
C PRO A 99 0.91 -11.96 -13.78
N THR A 100 0.22 -11.35 -12.81
CA THR A 100 -0.56 -10.13 -12.94
C THR A 100 0.29 -8.86 -12.88
N CYS A 101 1.62 -8.98 -12.85
CA CYS A 101 2.57 -7.90 -12.54
C CYS A 101 2.51 -7.40 -11.09
N GLN A 102 1.70 -8.01 -10.22
CA GLN A 102 1.68 -7.65 -8.80
C GLN A 102 2.85 -8.29 -8.05
N GLY A 103 3.19 -7.73 -6.90
CA GLY A 103 4.15 -8.27 -5.95
C GLY A 103 3.46 -8.64 -4.64
N LEU A 104 3.88 -9.74 -4.01
CA LEU A 104 3.36 -10.18 -2.72
C LEU A 104 4.49 -10.23 -1.68
N ILE A 105 4.26 -9.66 -0.50
CA ILE A 105 5.11 -9.85 0.68
C ILE A 105 4.26 -10.48 1.78
N ILE A 106 4.81 -11.48 2.47
CA ILE A 106 4.22 -12.06 3.68
C ILE A 106 5.09 -11.64 4.87
N LYS A 107 4.47 -10.98 5.85
CA LYS A 107 5.17 -10.63 7.10
C LYS A 107 5.35 -11.89 7.96
N PRO A 108 6.58 -12.20 8.42
CA PRO A 108 6.82 -13.34 9.32
C PRO A 108 6.15 -13.15 10.69
#